data_AF-I0I350-F1
#
_entry.id   AF-I0I350-F1
#
_cell.length_a   1.000
_cell.length_b   1.000
_cell.length_c   1.000
_cell.angle_alpha   90.00
_cell.angle_beta   90.00
_cell.angle_gamma   90.00
#
_symmetry.space_group_name_H-M   'P 1'
#
loop_
_entity.id
_entity.type
_entity.pdbx_description
1 polymer ?
#
loop_
_entity_poly.entity_id
_entity_poly.type
_entity_poly.pdbx_seq_one_letter_code
_entity_poly.pdbx_strand_id
1 'polypeptide(L)'
;MPLTLRLLNGDYMRRYDVENILRQLYAMQCVEVVGMSNIGKSALLRLLAQPDVWLKELGEAAQEFLPVYIDCNRILDLTEQGFSELVLRCLQEANPGFSMLPELVNAYDTLVAPQSDFQIPLSFSRGLTAALESTTKRLVLLFDEFDDPFIHIDARVFLNLRAVQDRHSRQIVYVTATGRPLPILNPDRRHGEFAELFGHRIWWLAPLTRSDTEQQIRRYMTAYEAAFTNADIDFIYQWSGGHPRMVEGICRLLHQALERAQSPLTDPLERWHFHRRLSGSLLEDDYLRRECSKIWEECTSEEKAELAALSVTDHTPDPAVIESLLRRHLLNRVEGRHQIFSRLLAEYVHRQSLPPRPATASLWVDSASGEVFVNGSPVETLTALEYKLIQLLFQNQNKIIDKYQIVTHVWGESYIDEVDDARIEKLVSRLRQKIEPDPASPRFLTTVRGRGYRLVIE
;
A
#
# COMPACT_ATOMS: atom_id res chain seq x y z
N MET A 1 10.29 0.96 -15.10
CA MET A 1 9.41 2.16 -15.14
C MET A 1 9.88 3.11 -14.06
N PRO A 2 10.46 4.29 -14.33
CA PRO A 2 10.92 5.08 -13.20
C PRO A 2 9.69 5.60 -12.46
N LEU A 3 9.79 5.51 -11.14
CA LEU A 3 8.91 6.03 -10.08
C LEU A 3 8.73 7.56 -10.15
N THR A 4 8.75 8.14 -11.35
CA THR A 4 8.56 9.56 -11.58
C THR A 4 7.07 9.87 -11.66
N LEU A 5 6.69 10.98 -11.05
CA LEU A 5 5.34 11.53 -11.19
C LEU A 5 5.19 12.35 -12.48
N ARG A 6 6.28 12.57 -13.24
CA ARG A 6 6.26 13.36 -14.48
C ARG A 6 5.44 12.71 -15.60
N LEU A 7 4.79 13.57 -16.37
CA LEU A 7 4.06 13.24 -17.59
C LEU A 7 4.84 13.78 -18.81
N LEU A 8 4.58 13.19 -19.98
CA LEU A 8 5.29 13.52 -21.23
C LEU A 8 5.01 14.95 -21.72
N ASN A 9 3.89 15.53 -21.33
CA ASN A 9 3.48 16.89 -21.68
C ASN A 9 4.09 17.97 -20.76
N GLY A 10 5.01 17.59 -19.85
CA GLY A 10 5.60 18.51 -18.87
C GLY A 10 4.77 18.68 -17.59
N ASP A 11 3.57 18.11 -17.51
CA ASP A 11 2.79 18.01 -16.27
C ASP A 11 3.33 16.92 -15.34
N TYR A 12 2.65 16.72 -14.21
CA TYR A 12 2.95 15.69 -13.25
C TYR A 12 1.66 15.23 -12.53
N MET A 13 1.64 13.98 -12.08
CA MET A 13 0.61 13.40 -11.21
C MET A 13 0.74 13.96 -9.79
N ARG A 14 -0.29 13.80 -8.95
CA ARG A 14 -0.32 14.31 -7.56
C ARG A 14 -0.26 15.84 -7.45
N ARG A 15 -0.85 16.55 -8.42
CA ARG A 15 -0.85 18.02 -8.41
C ARG A 15 -1.49 18.61 -7.15
N TYR A 16 -2.59 18.02 -6.69
CA TYR A 16 -3.24 18.43 -5.45
C TYR A 16 -2.33 18.29 -4.23
N ASP A 17 -1.55 17.20 -4.13
CA ASP A 17 -0.59 17.02 -3.04
C ASP A 17 0.48 18.11 -3.08
N VAL A 18 1.06 18.36 -4.27
CA VAL A 18 2.10 19.38 -4.48
C VAL A 18 1.60 20.78 -4.12
N GLU A 19 0.45 21.19 -4.65
CA GLU A 19 -0.12 22.52 -4.39
C GLU A 19 -0.34 22.79 -2.90
N ASN A 20 -0.86 21.81 -2.17
CA ASN A 20 -1.13 21.99 -0.74
C ASN A 20 0.14 22.00 0.10
N ILE A 21 1.13 21.16 -0.22
CA ILE A 21 2.43 21.17 0.46
C ILE A 21 3.15 22.49 0.19
N LEU A 22 3.25 22.92 -1.09
CA LEU A 22 3.89 24.18 -1.45
C LEU A 22 3.22 25.39 -0.81
N ARG A 23 1.89 25.37 -0.62
CA ARG A 23 1.19 26.44 0.10
C ARG A 23 1.69 26.60 1.55
N GLN A 24 1.94 25.50 2.25
CA GLN A 24 2.49 25.54 3.62
C GLN A 24 3.96 26.01 3.61
N LEU A 25 4.75 25.51 2.67
CA LEU A 25 6.16 25.89 2.54
C LEU A 25 6.33 27.36 2.17
N TYR A 26 5.45 27.90 1.33
CA TYR A 26 5.42 29.33 1.01
C TYR A 26 5.21 30.19 2.26
N ALA A 27 4.39 29.71 3.20
CA ALA A 27 4.15 30.33 4.51
C ALA A 27 5.26 30.04 5.54
N MET A 28 6.38 29.43 5.13
CA MET A 28 7.50 29.00 5.98
C MET A 28 7.08 28.07 7.13
N GLN A 29 6.20 27.11 6.82
CA GLN A 29 5.74 26.10 7.76
C GLN A 29 6.30 24.72 7.41
N CYS A 30 6.85 24.02 8.40
CA CYS A 30 7.30 22.64 8.21
C CYS A 30 6.11 21.71 7.94
N VAL A 31 6.31 20.69 7.10
CA VAL A 31 5.27 19.76 6.67
C VAL A 31 5.73 18.33 6.89
N GLU A 32 4.88 17.52 7.49
CA GLU A 32 5.15 16.09 7.64
C GLU A 32 4.31 15.32 6.62
N VAL A 33 4.95 14.62 5.69
CA VAL A 33 4.29 13.76 4.70
C VAL A 33 4.24 12.34 5.25
N VAL A 34 3.05 11.90 5.64
CA VAL A 34 2.82 10.56 6.18
C VAL A 34 2.06 9.71 5.19
N GLY A 35 2.47 8.47 4.97
CA GLY A 35 1.73 7.56 4.10
C GLY A 35 2.23 6.13 4.19
N MET A 36 1.37 5.19 3.83
CA MET A 36 1.69 3.76 3.83
C MET A 36 2.88 3.41 2.93
N SER A 37 3.42 2.20 3.12
CA SER A 37 4.49 1.65 2.28
C SER A 37 4.22 1.87 0.79
N ASN A 38 5.24 2.30 0.05
CA ASN A 38 5.21 2.40 -1.42
C ASN A 38 4.09 3.24 -2.05
N ILE A 39 3.42 4.10 -1.27
CA ILE A 39 2.37 4.99 -1.77
C ILE A 39 2.90 6.12 -2.67
N GLY A 40 4.21 6.34 -2.69
CA GLY A 40 4.87 7.34 -3.54
C GLY A 40 5.40 8.57 -2.81
N LYS A 41 5.69 8.47 -1.49
CA LYS A 41 6.31 9.55 -0.70
C LYS A 41 7.61 10.07 -1.33
N SER A 42 8.56 9.17 -1.59
CA SER A 42 9.84 9.51 -2.21
C SER A 42 9.70 10.09 -3.62
N ALA A 43 8.73 9.60 -4.39
CA ALA A 43 8.43 10.14 -5.71
C ALA A 43 7.92 11.59 -5.63
N LEU A 44 7.10 11.89 -4.62
CA LEU A 44 6.59 13.23 -4.34
C LEU A 44 7.72 14.16 -3.86
N LEU A 45 8.57 13.73 -2.93
CA LEU A 45 9.70 14.55 -2.45
C LEU A 45 10.71 14.84 -3.57
N ARG A 46 11.04 13.86 -4.42
CA ARG A 46 11.90 14.09 -5.60
C ARG A 46 11.26 15.03 -6.62
N LEU A 47 9.94 15.06 -6.72
CA LEU A 47 9.22 16.02 -7.56
C LEU A 47 9.30 17.42 -6.94
N LEU A 48 9.04 17.55 -5.63
CA LEU A 48 9.19 18.80 -4.88
C LEU A 48 10.64 19.33 -4.88
N ALA A 49 11.64 18.49 -5.13
CA ALA A 49 13.02 18.93 -5.27
C ALA A 49 13.31 19.66 -6.60
N GLN A 50 12.41 19.60 -7.57
CA GLN A 50 12.65 20.10 -8.93
C GLN A 50 12.23 21.58 -9.05
N PRO A 51 13.13 22.51 -9.41
CA PRO A 51 12.83 23.94 -9.43
C PRO A 51 11.68 24.35 -10.36
N ASP A 52 11.48 23.63 -11.47
CA ASP A 52 10.42 23.94 -12.43
C ASP A 52 9.01 23.60 -11.89
N VAL A 53 8.90 22.68 -10.92
CA VAL A 53 7.64 22.42 -10.20
C VAL A 53 7.23 23.64 -9.39
N TRP A 54 8.19 24.24 -8.68
CA TRP A 54 7.95 25.47 -7.92
C TRP A 54 7.60 26.62 -8.86
N LEU A 55 8.33 26.80 -9.96
CA LEU A 55 8.06 27.83 -10.95
C LEU A 55 6.64 27.72 -11.51
N LYS A 56 6.17 26.49 -11.74
CA LYS A 56 4.84 26.23 -12.27
C LYS A 56 3.73 26.58 -11.28
N GLU A 57 3.88 26.23 -10.00
CA GLU A 57 2.81 26.46 -9.01
C GLU A 57 2.89 27.83 -8.33
N LEU A 58 4.06 28.45 -8.24
CA LEU A 58 4.28 29.72 -7.53
C LEU A 58 4.71 30.89 -8.43
N GLY A 59 4.99 30.65 -9.72
CA GLY A 59 5.48 31.69 -10.62
C GLY A 59 6.86 32.23 -10.20
N GLU A 60 7.08 33.53 -10.34
CA GLU A 60 8.38 34.18 -10.01
C GLU A 60 8.80 33.99 -8.56
N ALA A 61 7.84 33.85 -7.63
CA ALA A 61 8.12 33.62 -6.22
C ALA A 61 8.90 32.30 -5.97
N ALA A 62 8.87 31.36 -6.92
CA ALA A 62 9.68 30.14 -6.87
C ALA A 62 11.18 30.41 -6.76
N GLN A 63 11.66 31.54 -7.32
CA GLN A 63 13.08 31.89 -7.30
C GLN A 63 13.61 32.18 -5.89
N GLU A 64 12.71 32.48 -4.94
CA GLU A 64 13.04 32.71 -3.54
C GLU A 64 13.35 31.42 -2.78
N PHE A 65 13.08 30.24 -3.34
CA PHE A 65 13.23 28.96 -2.64
C PHE A 65 14.38 28.13 -3.23
N LEU A 66 15.01 27.34 -2.36
CA LEU A 66 16.03 26.36 -2.73
C LEU A 66 15.69 25.02 -2.04
N PRO A 67 14.96 24.13 -2.74
CA PRO A 67 14.69 22.80 -2.23
C PRO A 67 15.93 21.90 -2.31
N VAL A 68 16.18 21.15 -1.23
CA VAL A 68 17.33 20.26 -1.07
C VAL A 68 16.79 18.89 -0.69
N TYR A 69 16.93 17.93 -1.60
CA TYR A 69 16.48 16.56 -1.38
C TYR A 69 17.53 15.75 -0.62
N ILE A 70 17.11 15.11 0.46
CA ILE A 70 17.96 14.36 1.38
C ILE A 70 17.35 12.96 1.52
N ASP A 71 17.99 11.98 0.90
CA ASP A 71 17.59 10.57 1.00
C ASP A 71 18.30 9.92 2.19
N CYS A 72 17.57 9.72 3.29
CA CYS A 72 18.15 9.19 4.53
C CYS A 72 18.60 7.73 4.43
N ASN A 73 18.20 6.98 3.40
CA ASN A 73 18.81 5.67 3.13
C ASN A 73 20.27 5.76 2.68
N ARG A 74 20.78 6.96 2.37
CA ARG A 74 22.19 7.22 2.00
C ARG A 74 23.06 7.61 3.20
N ILE A 75 22.55 7.50 4.42
CA ILE A 75 23.35 7.59 5.65
C ILE A 75 24.29 6.38 5.68
N LEU A 76 25.60 6.61 5.81
CA LEU A 76 26.60 5.55 5.80
C LEU A 76 26.53 4.69 7.05
N ASP A 77 26.51 5.34 8.22
CA ASP A 77 26.32 4.74 9.53
C ASP A 77 25.19 5.48 10.25
N LEU A 78 24.19 4.76 10.73
CA LEU A 78 22.98 5.32 11.36
C LEU A 78 23.31 5.94 12.74
N THR A 79 23.98 7.08 12.69
CA THR A 79 24.59 7.82 13.80
C THR A 79 24.39 9.31 13.60
N GLU A 80 24.65 10.10 14.64
CA GLU A 80 24.66 11.57 14.55
C GLU A 80 25.63 12.08 13.46
N GLN A 81 26.84 11.52 13.41
CA GLN A 81 27.84 11.88 12.39
C GLN A 81 27.33 11.57 10.98
N GLY A 82 26.89 10.34 10.73
CA GLY A 82 26.45 9.92 9.39
C GLY A 82 25.26 10.74 8.88
N PHE A 83 24.33 11.12 9.76
CA PHE A 83 23.23 12.02 9.40
C PHE A 83 23.72 13.43 9.10
N SER A 84 24.55 14.01 9.96
CA SER A 84 25.11 15.35 9.74
C SER A 84 25.94 15.44 8.46
N GLU A 85 26.75 14.43 8.16
CA GLU A 85 27.51 14.31 6.92
C GLU A 85 26.60 14.31 5.69
N LEU A 86 25.55 13.47 5.70
CA LEU A 86 24.59 13.39 4.60
C LEU A 86 23.95 14.76 4.33
N VAL A 87 23.49 15.45 5.37
CA VAL A 87 22.81 16.75 5.21
C VAL A 87 23.75 17.80 4.63
N LEU A 88 24.98 17.94 5.15
CA LEU A 88 25.95 18.91 4.62
C LEU A 88 26.38 18.56 3.20
N ARG A 89 26.56 17.28 2.87
CA ARG A 89 26.86 16.82 1.52
C ARG A 89 25.74 17.19 0.55
N CYS A 90 24.48 16.94 0.91
CA CYS A 90 23.33 17.29 0.08
C CYS A 90 23.21 18.81 -0.13
N LEU A 91 23.57 19.64 0.85
CA LEU A 91 23.66 21.08 0.66
C LEU A 91 24.73 21.44 -0.39
N GLN A 92 25.94 20.91 -0.27
CA GLN A 92 27.00 21.16 -1.26
C GLN A 92 26.59 20.72 -2.67
N GLU A 93 25.90 19.58 -2.81
CA GLU A 93 25.41 19.07 -4.08
C GLU A 93 24.27 19.92 -4.68
N ALA A 94 23.44 20.56 -3.84
CA ALA A 94 22.27 21.31 -4.29
C ALA A 94 22.59 22.67 -4.92
N ASN A 95 23.74 23.27 -4.63
CA ASN A 95 24.12 24.58 -5.15
C ASN A 95 25.64 24.69 -5.37
N PRO A 96 26.11 25.02 -6.59
CA PRO A 96 27.54 25.22 -6.86
C PRO A 96 28.21 26.28 -5.97
N GLY A 97 27.47 27.27 -5.46
CA GLY A 97 27.97 28.23 -4.49
C GLY A 97 28.26 27.60 -3.13
N PHE A 98 27.48 26.60 -2.71
CA PHE A 98 27.67 25.89 -1.45
C PHE A 98 28.87 24.94 -1.50
N SER A 99 29.11 24.27 -2.62
CA SER A 99 30.30 23.41 -2.77
C SER A 99 31.63 24.17 -2.71
N MET A 100 31.61 25.47 -2.99
CA MET A 100 32.79 26.35 -2.93
C MET A 100 32.85 27.20 -1.66
N LEU A 101 31.87 27.08 -0.75
CA LEU A 101 31.78 27.88 0.47
C LEU A 101 32.76 27.34 1.53
N PRO A 102 33.85 28.07 1.88
CA PRO A 102 34.92 27.53 2.72
C PRO A 102 34.43 27.05 4.09
N GLU A 103 33.51 27.78 4.72
CA GLU A 103 32.97 27.43 6.03
C GLU A 103 32.17 26.12 6.00
N LEU A 104 31.39 25.88 4.93
CA LEU A 104 30.63 24.64 4.76
C LEU A 104 31.54 23.47 4.39
N VAL A 105 32.53 23.68 3.51
CA VAL A 105 33.53 22.66 3.15
C VAL A 105 34.33 22.23 4.38
N ASN A 106 34.88 23.19 5.14
CA ASN A 106 35.62 22.88 6.37
C ASN A 106 34.75 22.16 7.42
N ALA A 107 33.48 22.56 7.54
CA ALA A 107 32.54 21.87 8.42
C ALA A 107 32.31 20.42 7.99
N TYR A 108 32.10 20.17 6.69
CA TYR A 108 31.96 18.82 6.16
C TYR A 108 33.22 17.97 6.35
N ASP A 109 34.41 18.51 6.04
CA ASP A 109 35.68 17.80 6.22
C ASP A 109 35.92 17.42 7.69
N THR A 110 35.52 18.30 8.62
CA THR A 110 35.58 18.02 10.06
C THR A 110 34.59 16.93 10.47
N LEU A 111 33.41 16.84 9.83
CA LEU A 111 32.45 15.77 10.09
C LEU A 111 32.94 14.41 9.58
N VAL A 112 33.65 14.36 8.45
CA VAL A 112 34.18 13.11 7.88
C VAL A 112 35.26 12.50 8.77
N ALA A 113 36.07 13.34 9.44
CA ALA A 113 37.15 12.88 10.32
C ALA A 113 37.19 13.71 11.62
N PRO A 114 36.19 13.56 12.51
CA PRO A 114 36.13 14.33 13.74
C PRO A 114 37.20 13.85 14.72
N GLN A 115 37.89 14.78 15.37
CA GLN A 115 38.87 14.49 16.41
C GLN A 115 38.23 14.25 17.78
N SER A 116 36.94 14.56 17.92
CA SER A 116 36.15 14.33 19.13
C SER A 116 34.66 14.37 18.82
N ASP A 117 33.85 13.70 19.65
CA ASP A 117 32.39 13.70 19.52
C ASP A 117 31.78 15.12 19.56
N PHE A 118 32.43 16.06 20.26
CA PHE A 118 31.98 17.45 20.34
C PHE A 118 32.05 18.20 19.00
N GLN A 119 32.96 17.79 18.10
CA GLN A 119 33.10 18.44 16.79
C GLN A 119 31.92 18.14 15.88
N ILE A 120 31.19 17.04 16.09
CA ILE A 120 30.09 16.63 15.23
C ILE A 120 28.93 17.66 15.27
N PRO A 121 28.26 17.90 16.42
CA PRO A 121 27.16 18.86 16.48
C PRO A 121 27.62 20.29 16.16
N LEU A 122 28.85 20.65 16.54
CA LEU A 122 29.41 21.98 16.27
C LEU A 122 29.62 22.22 14.78
N SER A 123 30.26 21.28 14.08
CA SER A 123 30.52 21.38 12.64
C SER A 123 29.22 21.31 11.85
N PHE A 124 28.29 20.45 12.26
CA PHE A 124 26.97 20.40 11.64
C PHE A 124 26.23 21.75 11.71
N SER A 125 26.15 22.34 12.91
CA SER A 125 25.53 23.64 13.12
C SER A 125 26.23 24.76 12.33
N ARG A 126 27.57 24.77 12.31
CA ARG A 126 28.37 25.75 11.55
C ARG A 126 28.14 25.64 10.05
N GLY A 127 28.18 24.43 9.49
CA GLY A 127 27.96 24.20 8.07
C GLY A 127 26.57 24.65 7.62
N LEU A 128 25.53 24.27 8.38
CA LEU A 128 24.16 24.65 8.08
C LEU A 128 23.94 26.17 8.20
N THR A 129 24.52 26.82 9.22
CA THR A 129 24.45 28.28 9.40
C THR A 129 25.17 29.01 8.28
N ALA A 130 26.36 28.54 7.87
CA ALA A 130 27.10 29.14 6.75
C ALA A 130 26.32 29.05 5.43
N ALA A 131 25.67 27.91 5.17
CA ALA A 131 24.79 27.77 4.01
C ALA A 131 23.62 28.77 4.05
N LEU A 132 23.00 28.98 5.21
CA LEU A 132 21.91 29.95 5.39
C LEU A 132 22.37 31.40 5.21
N GLU A 133 23.53 31.78 5.73
CA GLU A 133 24.06 33.14 5.65
C GLU A 133 24.57 33.50 4.24
N SER A 134 25.00 32.51 3.47
CA SER A 134 25.54 32.73 2.12
C SER A 134 24.48 32.87 1.02
N THR A 135 23.20 32.64 1.33
CA THR A 135 22.09 32.70 0.36
C THR A 135 20.98 33.63 0.81
N THR A 136 20.35 34.32 -0.16
CA THR A 136 19.09 35.04 0.08
C THR A 136 17.86 34.17 -0.11
N LYS A 137 18.03 32.94 -0.65
CA LYS A 137 16.95 31.99 -0.85
C LYS A 137 16.57 31.28 0.44
N ARG A 138 15.29 30.96 0.58
CA ARG A 138 14.74 30.16 1.66
C ARG A 138 15.05 28.68 1.38
N LEU A 139 15.80 28.05 2.29
CA LEU A 139 16.16 26.63 2.22
C LEU A 139 14.95 25.76 2.60
N VAL A 140 14.69 24.74 1.80
CA VAL A 140 13.64 23.75 2.04
C VAL A 140 14.31 22.38 2.08
N LEU A 141 14.54 21.82 3.27
CA LEU A 141 15.16 20.50 3.38
C LEU A 141 14.09 19.41 3.34
N LEU A 142 14.18 18.53 2.34
CA LEU A 142 13.23 17.44 2.11
C LEU A 142 13.87 16.12 2.57
N PHE A 143 13.58 15.71 3.81
CA PHE A 143 14.04 14.46 4.41
C PHE A 143 13.14 13.29 3.97
N ASP A 144 13.65 12.46 3.07
CA ASP A 144 13.00 11.24 2.59
C ASP A 144 13.45 10.04 3.43
N GLU A 145 12.58 9.04 3.60
CA GLU A 145 12.85 7.82 4.37
C GLU A 145 13.33 8.13 5.81
N PHE A 146 12.59 9.00 6.50
CA PHE A 146 13.02 9.60 7.76
C PHE A 146 12.65 8.78 9.01
N ASP A 147 11.95 7.64 8.85
CA ASP A 147 11.54 6.75 9.95
C ASP A 147 12.74 6.28 10.79
N ASP A 148 13.68 5.55 10.19
CA ASP A 148 14.83 4.96 10.90
C ASP A 148 15.77 6.00 11.52
N PRO A 149 16.16 7.10 10.84
CA PRO A 149 16.93 8.17 11.46
C PRO A 149 16.26 8.72 12.72
N PHE A 150 14.95 8.98 12.65
CA PHE A 150 14.23 9.59 13.78
C PHE A 150 14.07 8.65 14.98
N ILE A 151 13.94 7.34 14.73
CA ILE A 151 13.85 6.33 15.80
C ILE A 151 15.20 6.11 16.46
N HIS A 152 16.28 5.99 15.69
CA HIS A 152 17.54 5.43 16.16
C HIS A 152 18.64 6.45 16.47
N ILE A 153 18.59 7.66 15.90
CA ILE A 153 19.59 8.70 16.15
C ILE A 153 19.24 9.47 17.43
N ASP A 154 20.29 9.86 18.18
CA ASP A 154 20.14 10.65 19.41
C ASP A 154 19.40 11.97 19.17
N ALA A 155 18.52 12.33 20.10
CA ALA A 155 17.67 13.51 20.03
C ALA A 155 18.45 14.81 19.79
N ARG A 156 19.71 14.90 20.24
CA ARG A 156 20.56 16.10 20.12
C ARG A 156 20.63 16.63 18.69
N VAL A 157 20.67 15.75 17.68
CA VAL A 157 20.71 16.16 16.28
C VAL A 157 19.44 16.90 15.87
N PHE A 158 18.28 16.37 16.29
CA PHE A 158 16.98 16.96 15.99
C PHE A 158 16.74 18.24 16.80
N LEU A 159 17.24 18.30 18.04
CA LEU A 159 17.26 19.53 18.83
C LEU A 159 18.13 20.62 18.19
N ASN A 160 19.26 20.25 17.58
CA ASN A 160 20.10 21.19 16.83
C ASN A 160 19.37 21.72 15.60
N LEU A 161 18.69 20.85 14.82
CA LEU A 161 17.84 21.28 13.71
C LEU A 161 16.71 22.21 14.18
N ARG A 162 16.04 21.85 15.28
CA ARG A 162 15.01 22.69 15.90
C ARG A 162 15.55 24.08 16.25
N ALA A 163 16.69 24.15 16.92
CA ALA A 163 17.32 25.41 17.31
C ALA A 163 17.71 26.27 16.08
N VAL A 164 18.17 25.65 15.00
CA VAL A 164 18.45 26.36 13.74
C VAL A 164 17.16 26.90 13.13
N GLN A 165 16.09 26.11 13.10
CA GLN A 165 14.78 26.55 12.62
C GLN A 165 14.22 27.70 13.46
N ASP A 166 14.30 27.64 14.78
CA ASP A 166 13.79 28.70 15.66
C ASP A 166 14.54 30.03 15.41
N ARG A 167 15.86 29.96 15.22
CA ARG A 167 16.69 31.14 14.92
C ARG A 167 16.47 31.68 13.50
N HIS A 168 16.25 30.81 12.52
CA HIS A 168 16.17 31.15 11.10
C HIS A 168 14.79 30.83 10.49
N SER A 169 13.71 31.00 11.25
CA SER A 169 12.35 30.54 10.87
C SER A 169 11.79 31.16 9.59
N ARG A 170 12.36 32.26 9.12
CA ARG A 170 12.02 32.91 7.84
C ARG A 170 12.89 32.47 6.65
N GLN A 171 13.92 31.67 6.90
CA GLN A 171 14.90 31.22 5.90
C GLN A 171 14.99 29.71 5.76
N ILE A 172 14.54 28.91 6.74
CA ILE A 172 14.60 27.45 6.66
C ILE A 172 13.28 26.78 7.06
N VAL A 173 12.88 25.77 6.30
CA VAL A 173 11.80 24.84 6.65
C VAL A 173 12.18 23.40 6.34
N TYR A 174 11.49 22.48 6.99
CA TYR A 174 11.69 21.05 6.84
C TYR A 174 10.43 20.38 6.29
N VAL A 175 10.65 19.41 5.41
CA VAL A 175 9.66 18.41 5.03
C VAL A 175 10.22 17.05 5.42
N THR A 176 9.44 16.25 6.12
CA THR A 176 9.79 14.85 6.42
C THR A 176 8.84 13.91 5.68
N ALA A 177 9.32 12.75 5.27
CA ALA A 177 8.49 11.67 4.74
C ALA A 177 8.62 10.43 5.62
N THR A 178 7.50 9.96 6.17
CA THR A 178 7.46 8.84 7.12
C THR A 178 6.28 7.89 6.87
N GLY A 179 6.36 6.67 7.42
CA GLY A 179 5.25 5.70 7.44
C GLY A 179 4.19 6.02 8.50
N ARG A 180 4.61 6.61 9.61
CA ARG A 180 3.75 7.05 10.72
C ARG A 180 4.15 8.46 11.18
N PRO A 181 3.23 9.20 11.84
CA PRO A 181 3.56 10.48 12.44
C PRO A 181 4.79 10.40 13.37
N LEU A 182 5.67 11.40 13.36
CA LEU A 182 6.88 11.47 14.20
C LEU A 182 6.58 11.19 15.69
N PRO A 183 5.53 11.78 16.32
CA PRO A 183 5.22 11.50 17.72
C PRO A 183 4.82 10.04 18.00
N ILE A 184 4.39 9.30 16.97
CA ILE A 184 4.07 7.87 17.07
C ILE A 184 5.33 7.03 16.88
N LEU A 185 6.23 7.43 15.97
CA LEU A 185 7.49 6.73 15.72
C LEU A 185 8.41 6.76 16.94
N ASN A 186 8.52 7.90 17.61
CA ASN A 186 9.32 8.03 18.82
C ASN A 186 8.62 8.95 19.84
N PRO A 187 8.08 8.39 20.94
CA PRO A 187 7.38 9.16 21.97
C PRO A 187 8.32 9.85 22.97
N ASP A 188 9.65 9.72 22.82
CA ASP A 188 10.61 10.41 23.68
C ASP A 188 10.39 11.93 23.62
N ARG A 189 10.30 12.57 24.79
CA ARG A 189 10.04 14.00 24.92
C ARG A 189 11.08 14.86 24.18
N ARG A 190 12.35 14.46 24.16
CA ARG A 190 13.43 15.21 23.50
C ARG A 190 13.31 15.17 21.98
N HIS A 191 12.94 14.02 21.41
CA HIS A 191 12.58 13.93 19.98
C HIS A 191 11.30 14.72 19.68
N GLY A 192 10.37 14.74 20.64
CA GLY A 192 9.11 15.49 20.58
C GLY A 192 9.27 16.99 20.27
N GLU A 193 10.29 17.66 20.80
CA GLU A 193 10.52 19.10 20.56
C GLU A 193 10.75 19.43 19.07
N PHE A 194 11.44 18.53 18.34
CA PHE A 194 11.58 18.65 16.89
C PHE A 194 10.26 18.31 16.18
N ALA A 195 9.57 17.25 16.61
CA ALA A 195 8.29 16.85 16.03
C ALA A 195 7.20 17.95 16.16
N GLU A 196 7.26 18.78 17.20
CA GLU A 196 6.35 19.92 17.39
C GLU A 196 6.41 20.95 16.25
N LEU A 197 7.51 21.03 15.49
CA LEU A 197 7.61 21.90 14.30
C LEU A 197 6.51 21.60 13.27
N PHE A 198 6.12 20.33 13.20
CA PHE A 198 5.15 19.80 12.24
C PHE A 198 3.73 19.80 12.81
N GLY A 199 3.51 20.35 14.02
CA GLY A 199 2.25 20.32 14.74
C GLY A 199 1.03 20.73 13.90
N HIS A 200 0.08 19.79 13.75
CA HIS A 200 -1.12 19.83 12.91
C HIS A 200 -0.92 19.96 11.38
N ARG A 201 0.32 19.87 10.89
CA ARG A 201 0.68 20.01 9.46
C ARG A 201 1.10 18.69 8.85
N ILE A 202 0.32 17.66 9.15
CA ILE A 202 0.50 16.32 8.58
C ILE A 202 -0.25 16.26 7.25
N TRP A 203 0.48 16.06 6.17
CA TRP A 203 -0.06 15.70 4.87
C TRP A 203 -0.16 14.18 4.76
N TRP A 204 -1.36 13.64 4.93
CA TRP A 204 -1.62 12.23 4.72
C TRP A 204 -1.68 11.94 3.21
N LEU A 205 -0.70 11.21 2.71
CA LEU A 205 -0.56 10.94 1.29
C LEU A 205 -1.50 9.81 0.86
N ALA A 206 -2.57 10.18 0.16
CA ALA A 206 -3.55 9.23 -0.37
C ALA A 206 -2.98 8.37 -1.52
N PRO A 207 -3.61 7.21 -1.83
CA PRO A 207 -3.47 6.55 -3.13
C PRO A 207 -3.70 7.51 -4.30
N LEU A 208 -3.17 7.15 -5.48
CA LEU A 208 -3.37 7.95 -6.67
C LEU A 208 -4.88 8.08 -6.95
N THR A 209 -5.28 9.28 -7.35
CA THR A 209 -6.64 9.52 -7.85
C THR A 209 -6.91 8.63 -9.06
N ARG A 210 -8.18 8.48 -9.44
CA ARG A 210 -8.53 7.73 -10.65
C ARG A 210 -7.82 8.26 -11.90
N SER A 211 -7.77 9.59 -12.05
CA SER A 211 -7.10 10.26 -13.16
C SER A 211 -5.59 9.99 -13.16
N ASP A 212 -4.93 10.13 -12.01
CA ASP A 212 -3.49 9.85 -11.91
C ASP A 212 -3.16 8.37 -12.12
N THR A 213 -4.00 7.47 -11.62
CA THR A 213 -3.86 6.02 -11.87
C THR A 213 -3.96 5.72 -13.36
N GLU A 214 -4.91 6.33 -14.07
CA GLU A 214 -5.03 6.19 -15.51
C GLU A 214 -3.78 6.70 -16.24
N GLN A 215 -3.22 7.84 -15.83
CA GLN A 215 -1.96 8.34 -16.40
C GLN A 215 -0.79 7.37 -16.16
N GLN A 216 -0.70 6.77 -14.97
CA GLN A 216 0.29 5.75 -14.68
C GLN A 216 0.11 4.51 -15.58
N ILE A 217 -1.13 4.06 -15.78
CA ILE A 217 -1.45 2.93 -16.66
C ILE A 217 -1.13 3.27 -18.11
N ARG A 218 -1.46 4.47 -18.60
CA ARG A 218 -1.14 4.90 -19.96
C ARG A 218 0.36 4.94 -20.21
N ARG A 219 1.16 5.39 -19.23
CA ARG A 219 2.62 5.30 -19.30
C ARG A 219 3.09 3.85 -19.34
N TYR A 220 2.44 2.97 -18.58
CA TYR A 220 2.70 1.53 -18.66
C TYR A 220 2.47 1.00 -20.09
N MET A 221 1.30 1.31 -20.65
CA MET A 221 0.92 0.94 -22.01
C MET A 221 1.90 1.45 -23.05
N THR A 222 2.36 2.70 -22.95
CA THR A 222 3.34 3.26 -23.90
C THR A 222 4.70 2.56 -23.81
N ALA A 223 5.22 2.33 -22.60
CA ALA A 223 6.58 1.79 -22.47
C ALA A 223 6.69 0.27 -22.67
N TYR A 224 5.57 -0.45 -22.61
CA TYR A 224 5.52 -1.90 -22.88
C TYR A 224 4.62 -2.27 -24.07
N GLU A 225 4.15 -1.29 -24.85
CA GLU A 225 3.24 -1.50 -25.99
C GLU A 225 1.97 -2.30 -25.64
N ALA A 226 1.49 -2.17 -24.40
CA ALA A 226 0.32 -2.91 -23.91
C ALA A 226 -0.99 -2.29 -24.42
N ALA A 227 -1.88 -3.12 -24.96
CA ALA A 227 -3.18 -2.70 -25.49
C ALA A 227 -4.33 -2.90 -24.47
N PHE A 228 -4.35 -2.10 -23.41
CA PHE A 228 -5.44 -2.09 -22.43
C PHE A 228 -6.66 -1.29 -22.91
N THR A 229 -7.83 -1.81 -22.61
CA THR A 229 -9.16 -1.20 -22.80
C THR A 229 -9.59 -0.41 -21.57
N ASN A 230 -10.66 0.37 -21.65
CA ASN A 230 -11.22 1.06 -20.47
C ASN A 230 -11.64 0.09 -19.36
N ALA A 231 -12.19 -1.08 -19.73
CA ALA A 231 -12.54 -2.12 -18.76
C ALA A 231 -11.32 -2.66 -18.01
N ASP A 232 -10.16 -2.75 -18.67
CA ASP A 232 -8.91 -3.14 -18.02
C ASP A 232 -8.43 -2.08 -17.04
N ILE A 233 -8.53 -0.79 -17.41
CA ILE A 233 -8.20 0.34 -16.52
C ILE A 233 -9.12 0.34 -15.29
N ASP A 234 -10.41 0.08 -15.48
CA ASP A 234 -11.39 -0.10 -14.39
C ASP A 234 -11.02 -1.25 -13.46
N PHE A 235 -10.69 -2.41 -14.04
CA PHE A 235 -10.23 -3.57 -13.30
C PHE A 235 -8.96 -3.26 -12.49
N ILE A 236 -7.95 -2.66 -13.11
CA ILE A 236 -6.70 -2.27 -12.45
C ILE A 236 -6.96 -1.32 -11.29
N TYR A 237 -7.79 -0.28 -11.49
CA TYR A 237 -8.11 0.68 -10.44
C TYR A 237 -8.89 0.03 -9.29
N GLN A 238 -9.91 -0.77 -9.58
CA GLN A 238 -10.69 -1.47 -8.56
C GLN A 238 -9.82 -2.40 -7.71
N TRP A 239 -8.88 -3.12 -8.34
CA TRP A 239 -8.00 -4.06 -7.65
C TRP A 239 -6.85 -3.40 -6.92
N SER A 240 -6.29 -2.31 -7.45
CA SER A 240 -5.17 -1.60 -6.82
C SER A 240 -5.59 -0.54 -5.81
N GLY A 241 -6.81 0.00 -5.93
CA GLY A 241 -7.23 1.20 -5.20
C GLY A 241 -6.40 2.44 -5.50
N GLY A 242 -5.67 2.47 -6.63
CA GLY A 242 -4.73 3.55 -6.97
C GLY A 242 -3.37 3.47 -6.25
N HIS A 243 -3.06 2.36 -5.57
CA HIS A 243 -1.73 2.16 -4.98
C HIS A 243 -0.67 1.94 -6.08
N PRO A 244 0.35 2.80 -6.22
CA PRO A 244 1.23 2.82 -7.41
C PRO A 244 1.90 1.49 -7.74
N ARG A 245 2.37 0.76 -6.72
CA ARG A 245 3.01 -0.55 -6.93
C ARG A 245 2.02 -1.68 -7.22
N MET A 246 0.81 -1.59 -6.68
CA MET A 246 -0.24 -2.57 -7.01
C MET A 246 -0.71 -2.35 -8.45
N VAL A 247 -0.88 -1.09 -8.87
CA VAL A 247 -1.14 -0.72 -10.28
C VAL A 247 -0.07 -1.33 -11.19
N GLU A 248 1.22 -1.11 -10.89
CA GLU A 248 2.33 -1.67 -11.68
C GLU A 248 2.30 -3.21 -11.75
N GLY A 249 2.09 -3.88 -10.61
CA GLY A 249 2.01 -5.34 -10.53
C GLY A 249 0.82 -5.92 -11.29
N ILE A 250 -0.37 -5.31 -11.16
CA ILE A 250 -1.58 -5.75 -11.85
C ILE A 250 -1.46 -5.50 -13.36
N CYS A 251 -0.92 -4.35 -13.78
CA CYS A 251 -0.63 -4.08 -15.20
C CYS A 251 0.28 -5.17 -15.79
N ARG A 252 1.35 -5.55 -15.08
CA ARG A 252 2.26 -6.62 -15.52
C ARG A 252 1.55 -7.95 -15.70
N LEU A 253 0.77 -8.39 -14.71
CA LEU A 253 0.07 -9.68 -14.78
C LEU A 253 -1.03 -9.68 -15.84
N LEU A 254 -1.78 -8.60 -15.95
CA LEU A 254 -2.80 -8.44 -16.96
C LEU A 254 -2.20 -8.45 -18.37
N HIS A 255 -1.09 -7.73 -18.59
CA HIS A 255 -0.40 -7.71 -19.87
C HIS A 255 0.07 -9.11 -20.27
N GLN A 256 0.77 -9.81 -19.37
CA GLN A 256 1.25 -11.18 -19.61
C GLN A 256 0.11 -12.17 -19.89
N ALA A 257 -1.02 -12.03 -19.19
CA ALA A 257 -2.18 -12.88 -19.40
C ALA A 257 -2.86 -12.62 -20.76
N LEU A 258 -2.89 -11.36 -21.21
CA LEU A 258 -3.44 -10.96 -22.50
C LEU A 258 -2.56 -11.45 -23.66
N GLU A 259 -1.23 -11.37 -23.53
CA GLU A 259 -0.31 -11.90 -24.55
C GLU A 259 -0.44 -13.42 -24.74
N ARG A 260 -0.81 -14.15 -23.67
CA ARG A 260 -1.06 -15.60 -23.72
C ARG A 260 -2.44 -15.95 -24.29
N ALA A 261 -3.37 -15.00 -24.36
CA ALA A 261 -4.69 -15.26 -24.91
C ALA A 261 -4.56 -15.43 -26.43
N GLN A 262 -4.95 -16.61 -26.94
CA GLN A 262 -4.81 -16.98 -28.36
C GLN A 262 -5.68 -16.12 -29.31
N SER A 263 -6.60 -15.31 -28.79
CA SER A 263 -7.49 -14.46 -29.59
C SER A 263 -7.78 -13.14 -28.86
N PRO A 264 -7.95 -12.04 -29.61
CA PRO A 264 -8.26 -10.75 -29.03
C PRO A 264 -9.64 -10.77 -28.37
N LEU A 265 -9.66 -10.53 -27.05
CA LEU A 265 -10.88 -10.45 -26.24
C LEU A 265 -11.56 -9.08 -26.45
N THR A 266 -12.39 -8.99 -27.48
CA THR A 266 -13.13 -7.76 -27.85
C THR A 266 -14.53 -7.70 -27.25
N ASP A 267 -15.12 -8.85 -26.91
CA ASP A 267 -16.44 -8.92 -26.29
C ASP A 267 -16.37 -8.53 -24.79
N PRO A 268 -17.24 -7.62 -24.30
CA PRO A 268 -17.23 -7.20 -22.90
C PRO A 268 -17.46 -8.32 -21.88
N LEU A 269 -18.31 -9.31 -22.22
CA LEU A 269 -18.61 -10.43 -21.31
C LEU A 269 -17.44 -11.41 -21.24
N GLU A 270 -16.80 -11.71 -22.37
CA GLU A 270 -15.56 -12.48 -22.40
C GLU A 270 -14.44 -11.79 -21.62
N ARG A 271 -14.32 -10.46 -21.77
CA ARG A 271 -13.35 -9.65 -21.02
C ARG A 271 -13.60 -9.71 -19.52
N TRP A 272 -14.85 -9.63 -19.09
CA TRP A 272 -15.24 -9.77 -17.68
C TRP A 272 -14.88 -11.17 -17.13
N HIS A 273 -15.19 -12.24 -17.86
CA HIS A 273 -14.82 -13.60 -17.46
C HIS A 273 -13.31 -13.79 -17.40
N PHE A 274 -12.56 -13.12 -18.29
CA PHE A 274 -11.11 -13.10 -18.27
C PHE A 274 -10.56 -12.42 -17.00
N HIS A 275 -11.04 -11.22 -16.66
CA HIS A 275 -10.69 -10.52 -15.42
C HIS A 275 -11.01 -11.36 -14.18
N ARG A 276 -12.17 -12.01 -14.15
CA ARG A 276 -12.55 -12.91 -13.06
C ARG A 276 -11.57 -14.07 -12.90
N ARG A 277 -11.07 -14.67 -13.99
CA ARG A 277 -10.03 -15.71 -13.90
C ARG A 277 -8.69 -15.16 -13.44
N LEU A 278 -8.29 -13.99 -13.95
CA LEU A 278 -7.03 -13.34 -13.58
C LEU A 278 -6.97 -12.99 -12.08
N SER A 279 -8.12 -12.71 -11.47
CA SER A 279 -8.19 -12.36 -10.04
C SER A 279 -7.53 -13.38 -9.11
N GLY A 280 -7.67 -14.68 -9.39
CA GLY A 280 -6.99 -15.73 -8.61
C GLY A 280 -5.47 -15.59 -8.68
N SER A 281 -4.94 -15.38 -9.88
CA SER A 281 -3.50 -15.16 -10.10
C SER A 281 -2.98 -13.87 -9.46
N LEU A 282 -3.80 -12.81 -9.37
CA LEU A 282 -3.41 -11.59 -8.65
C LEU A 282 -3.17 -11.87 -7.15
N LEU A 283 -4.00 -12.74 -6.56
CA LEU A 283 -3.93 -13.07 -5.14
C LEU A 283 -2.81 -14.07 -4.80
N GLU A 284 -2.30 -14.78 -5.80
CA GLU A 284 -1.19 -15.73 -5.66
C GLU A 284 0.17 -15.12 -6.01
N ASP A 285 0.20 -14.02 -6.75
CA ASP A 285 1.45 -13.36 -7.16
C ASP A 285 2.25 -12.86 -5.95
N ASP A 286 3.49 -13.36 -5.84
CA ASP A 286 4.40 -13.04 -4.73
C ASP A 286 4.67 -11.55 -4.58
N TYR A 287 4.78 -10.83 -5.70
CA TYR A 287 5.05 -9.40 -5.66
C TYR A 287 3.87 -8.63 -5.07
N LEU A 288 2.66 -8.86 -5.58
CA LEU A 288 1.43 -8.25 -5.06
C LEU A 288 1.18 -8.63 -3.58
N ARG A 289 1.41 -9.88 -3.20
CA ARG A 289 1.29 -10.32 -1.80
C ARG A 289 2.28 -9.61 -0.88
N ARG A 290 3.53 -9.39 -1.32
CA ARG A 290 4.52 -8.62 -0.54
C ARG A 290 4.09 -7.16 -0.38
N GLU A 291 3.52 -6.54 -1.40
CA GLU A 291 3.01 -5.17 -1.30
C GLU A 291 1.85 -5.07 -0.31
N CYS A 292 0.91 -6.03 -0.30
CA CYS A 292 -0.12 -6.10 0.75
C CYS A 292 0.47 -6.37 2.13
N SER A 293 1.47 -7.25 2.24
CA SER A 293 2.14 -7.60 3.51
C SER A 293 2.78 -6.38 4.17
N LYS A 294 3.47 -5.54 3.40
CA LYS A 294 4.09 -4.31 3.94
C LYS A 294 3.05 -3.39 4.59
N ILE A 295 1.93 -3.15 3.90
CA ILE A 295 0.83 -2.32 4.43
C ILE A 295 0.21 -2.98 5.68
N TRP A 296 0.02 -4.30 5.65
CA TRP A 296 -0.53 -5.06 6.77
C TRP A 296 0.39 -5.01 7.99
N GLU A 297 1.69 -5.25 7.81
CA GLU A 297 2.70 -5.24 8.88
C GLU A 297 2.82 -3.87 9.55
N GLU A 298 2.68 -2.79 8.77
CA GLU A 298 2.64 -1.42 9.28
C GLU A 298 1.42 -1.13 10.16
N CYS A 299 0.35 -1.94 10.11
CA CYS A 299 -0.86 -1.75 10.92
C CYS A 299 -0.70 -2.26 12.35
N THR A 300 -1.28 -1.52 13.30
CA THR A 300 -1.41 -1.92 14.71
C THR A 300 -2.32 -3.15 14.86
N SER A 301 -2.27 -3.82 16.02
CA SER A 301 -3.12 -4.98 16.30
C SER A 301 -4.61 -4.62 16.25
N GLU A 302 -4.96 -3.43 16.74
CA GLU A 302 -6.31 -2.88 16.75
C GLU A 302 -6.79 -2.58 15.32
N GLU A 303 -5.94 -1.92 14.50
CA GLU A 303 -6.24 -1.67 13.09
C GLU A 303 -6.41 -2.98 12.31
N LYS A 304 -5.58 -4.01 12.57
CA LYS A 304 -5.69 -5.33 11.94
C LYS A 304 -7.00 -6.01 12.28
N ALA A 305 -7.39 -5.99 13.56
CA ALA A 305 -8.65 -6.57 14.02
C ALA A 305 -9.85 -5.86 13.39
N GLU A 306 -9.82 -4.52 13.32
CA GLU A 306 -10.90 -3.73 12.74
C GLU A 306 -11.04 -3.99 11.24
N LEU A 307 -9.93 -4.00 10.48
CA LEU A 307 -9.91 -4.32 9.05
C LEU A 307 -10.48 -5.72 8.76
N ALA A 308 -10.15 -6.71 9.60
CA ALA A 308 -10.66 -8.07 9.50
C ALA A 308 -12.18 -8.16 9.75
N ALA A 309 -12.69 -7.33 10.67
CA ALA A 309 -14.06 -7.38 11.14
C ALA A 309 -15.06 -6.59 10.28
N LEU A 310 -14.61 -5.81 9.28
CA LEU A 310 -15.48 -4.98 8.42
C LEU A 310 -16.60 -5.75 7.69
N SER A 311 -16.40 -7.04 7.44
CA SER A 311 -17.38 -7.90 6.75
C SER A 311 -18.31 -8.67 7.70
N VAL A 312 -18.10 -8.56 9.01
CA VAL A 312 -18.86 -9.26 10.04
C VAL A 312 -20.12 -8.45 10.40
N THR A 313 -21.30 -9.06 10.26
CA THR A 313 -22.60 -8.38 10.38
C THR A 313 -22.89 -7.78 11.75
N ASP A 314 -22.34 -8.35 12.83
CA ASP A 314 -22.59 -7.92 14.21
C ASP A 314 -21.38 -7.23 14.86
N HIS A 315 -20.37 -6.86 14.08
CA HIS A 315 -19.22 -6.11 14.58
C HIS A 315 -19.57 -4.65 14.81
N THR A 316 -19.25 -4.14 16.00
CA THR A 316 -19.36 -2.72 16.34
C THR A 316 -17.97 -2.08 16.19
N PRO A 317 -17.75 -1.21 15.18
CA PRO A 317 -16.44 -0.62 14.92
C PRO A 317 -15.98 0.27 16.07
N ASP A 318 -14.70 0.21 16.43
CA ASP A 318 -14.10 1.23 17.29
C ASP A 318 -13.99 2.56 16.51
N PRO A 319 -14.68 3.65 16.90
CA PRO A 319 -14.65 4.90 16.16
C PRO A 319 -13.25 5.51 16.03
N ALA A 320 -12.39 5.35 17.03
CA ALA A 320 -11.04 5.91 17.02
C ALA A 320 -10.14 5.15 16.03
N VAL A 321 -10.28 3.82 15.97
CA VAL A 321 -9.53 2.98 15.03
C VAL A 321 -10.00 3.24 13.60
N ILE A 322 -11.31 3.33 13.37
CA ILE A 322 -11.87 3.70 12.06
C ILE A 322 -11.37 5.07 11.60
N GLU A 323 -11.34 6.06 12.50
CA GLU A 323 -10.82 7.38 12.17
C GLU A 323 -9.33 7.34 11.80
N SER A 324 -8.51 6.57 12.54
CA SER A 324 -7.10 6.33 12.19
C SER A 324 -6.97 5.74 10.78
N LEU A 325 -7.72 4.67 10.49
CA LEU A 325 -7.69 3.99 9.20
C LEU A 325 -8.15 4.88 8.03
N LEU A 326 -9.15 5.73 8.26
CA LEU A 326 -9.62 6.72 7.28
C LEU A 326 -8.57 7.81 7.02
N ARG A 327 -7.95 8.35 8.08
CA ARG A 327 -6.86 9.34 7.94
C ARG A 327 -5.66 8.77 7.18
N ARG A 328 -5.35 7.49 7.39
CA ARG A 328 -4.28 6.77 6.67
C ARG A 328 -4.65 6.34 5.26
N HIS A 329 -5.87 6.62 4.79
CA HIS A 329 -6.39 6.18 3.50
C HIS A 329 -6.37 4.66 3.30
N LEU A 330 -6.40 3.88 4.39
CA LEU A 330 -6.61 2.43 4.33
C LEU A 330 -8.09 2.09 4.15
N LEU A 331 -8.96 2.97 4.64
CA LEU A 331 -10.39 2.93 4.42
C LEU A 331 -10.87 4.13 3.60
N ASN A 332 -11.93 3.87 2.83
CA ASN A 332 -12.75 4.88 2.17
C ASN A 332 -14.19 4.77 2.68
N ARG A 333 -14.94 5.88 2.62
CA ARG A 333 -16.38 5.90 2.82
C ARG A 333 -17.09 5.88 1.48
N VAL A 334 -17.83 4.81 1.21
CA VAL A 334 -18.62 4.63 -0.01
C VAL A 334 -20.06 4.37 0.41
N GLU A 335 -20.97 5.28 0.05
CA GLU A 335 -22.40 5.18 0.38
C GLU A 335 -22.67 4.94 1.88
N GLY A 336 -21.87 5.58 2.74
CA GLY A 336 -21.98 5.44 4.20
C GLY A 336 -21.35 4.17 4.78
N ARG A 337 -20.79 3.28 3.95
CA ARG A 337 -20.06 2.09 4.39
C ARG A 337 -18.55 2.29 4.32
N HIS A 338 -17.83 1.71 5.27
CA HIS A 338 -16.37 1.66 5.25
C HIS A 338 -15.91 0.51 4.35
N GLN A 339 -15.00 0.80 3.44
CA GLN A 339 -14.41 -0.19 2.53
C GLN A 339 -12.90 -0.02 2.51
N ILE A 340 -12.16 -1.13 2.47
CA ILE A 340 -10.71 -1.11 2.24
C ILE A 340 -10.46 -0.49 0.87
N PHE A 341 -9.48 0.42 0.79
CA PHE A 341 -9.25 1.24 -0.40
C PHE A 341 -8.99 0.45 -1.68
N SER A 342 -8.53 -0.80 -1.54
CA SER A 342 -8.12 -1.71 -2.60
C SER A 342 -8.79 -3.07 -2.41
N ARG A 343 -9.37 -3.63 -3.49
CA ARG A 343 -9.91 -4.99 -3.46
C ARG A 343 -8.82 -6.02 -3.20
N LEU A 344 -7.62 -5.84 -3.75
CA LEU A 344 -6.50 -6.75 -3.52
C LEU A 344 -6.14 -6.82 -2.03
N LEU A 345 -6.09 -5.66 -1.35
CA LEU A 345 -5.83 -5.62 0.09
C LEU A 345 -6.99 -6.22 0.89
N ALA A 346 -8.24 -5.98 0.48
CA ALA A 346 -9.41 -6.55 1.14
C ALA A 346 -9.38 -8.09 1.15
N GLU A 347 -9.09 -8.70 -0.01
CA GLU A 347 -8.96 -10.15 -0.14
C GLU A 347 -7.75 -10.68 0.65
N TYR A 348 -6.64 -9.93 0.68
CA TYR A 348 -5.47 -10.27 1.49
C TYR A 348 -5.82 -10.30 2.99
N VAL A 349 -6.48 -9.26 3.51
CA VAL A 349 -6.92 -9.18 4.92
C VAL A 349 -7.89 -10.31 5.25
N HIS A 350 -8.84 -10.60 4.35
CA HIS A 350 -9.77 -11.70 4.54
C HIS A 350 -9.02 -13.04 4.70
N ARG A 351 -8.02 -13.32 3.87
CA ARG A 351 -7.17 -14.52 4.00
C ARG A 351 -6.38 -14.59 5.31
N GLN A 352 -5.91 -13.46 5.84
CA GLN A 352 -5.21 -13.43 7.14
C GLN A 352 -6.16 -13.70 8.31
N SER A 353 -7.46 -13.46 8.12
CA SER A 353 -8.50 -13.59 9.14
C SER A 353 -9.16 -14.98 9.13
N LEU A 354 -9.01 -15.71 8.02
CA LEU A 354 -9.45 -17.10 7.95
C LEU A 354 -8.58 -17.96 8.87
N PRO A 355 -9.17 -18.93 9.60
CA PRO A 355 -8.38 -19.91 10.31
C PRO A 355 -7.42 -20.57 9.32
N PRO A 356 -6.12 -20.66 9.64
CA PRO A 356 -5.17 -21.33 8.77
C PRO A 356 -5.67 -22.74 8.53
N ARG A 357 -5.50 -23.23 7.30
CA ARG A 357 -5.83 -24.62 6.98
C ARG A 357 -5.17 -25.52 8.04
N PRO A 358 -5.95 -26.30 8.81
CA PRO A 358 -5.36 -27.19 9.80
C PRO A 358 -4.43 -28.15 9.06
N ALA A 359 -3.20 -28.32 9.55
CA ALA A 359 -2.21 -29.22 8.93
C ALA A 359 -2.72 -30.67 8.84
N THR A 360 -3.69 -31.03 9.69
CA THR A 360 -4.34 -32.34 9.75
C THR A 360 -5.60 -32.44 8.88
N ALA A 361 -6.10 -31.34 8.30
CA ALA A 361 -7.36 -31.34 7.56
C ALA A 361 -7.23 -32.11 6.24
N SER A 362 -7.93 -33.25 6.20
CA SER A 362 -8.05 -34.14 5.05
C SER A 362 -8.85 -33.53 3.89
N LEU A 363 -9.79 -32.63 4.19
CA LEU A 363 -10.52 -31.80 3.23
C LEU A 363 -10.64 -30.36 3.77
N TRP A 364 -10.35 -29.36 2.93
CA TRP A 364 -10.43 -27.94 3.28
C TRP A 364 -11.07 -27.13 2.16
N VAL A 365 -12.05 -26.29 2.49
CA VAL A 365 -12.64 -25.32 1.54
C VAL A 365 -12.12 -23.93 1.90
N ASP A 366 -11.25 -23.39 1.05
CA ASP A 366 -10.78 -22.01 1.18
C ASP A 366 -11.85 -21.08 0.59
N SER A 367 -12.58 -20.42 1.48
CA SER A 367 -13.65 -19.50 1.08
C SER A 367 -13.10 -18.20 0.45
N ALA A 368 -11.84 -17.85 0.70
CA ALA A 368 -11.22 -16.64 0.13
C ALA A 368 -10.65 -16.88 -1.26
N SER A 369 -9.97 -18.00 -1.51
CA SER A 369 -9.47 -18.33 -2.86
C SER A 369 -10.56 -18.94 -3.75
N GLY A 370 -11.64 -19.47 -3.17
CA GLY A 370 -12.62 -20.23 -3.93
C GLY A 370 -12.13 -21.65 -4.26
N GLU A 371 -11.05 -22.10 -3.64
CA GLU A 371 -10.44 -23.39 -3.91
C GLU A 371 -10.81 -24.42 -2.84
N VAL A 372 -10.75 -25.69 -3.26
CA VAL A 372 -10.96 -26.83 -2.37
C VAL A 372 -9.71 -27.68 -2.41
N PHE A 373 -9.25 -28.13 -1.25
CA PHE A 373 -8.07 -28.93 -1.08
C PHE A 373 -8.43 -30.28 -0.46
N VAL A 374 -7.80 -31.34 -0.96
CA VAL A 374 -7.88 -32.69 -0.37
C VAL A 374 -6.45 -33.17 -0.10
N ASN A 375 -6.18 -33.58 1.14
CA ASN A 375 -4.88 -34.09 1.62
C ASN A 375 -3.64 -33.22 1.30
N GLY A 376 -3.82 -31.94 0.98
CA GLY A 376 -2.71 -31.02 0.72
C GLY A 376 -2.86 -30.34 -0.63
N SER A 377 -3.45 -31.05 -1.59
CA SER A 377 -3.48 -30.66 -2.99
C SER A 377 -4.80 -30.00 -3.39
N PRO A 378 -4.78 -28.96 -4.24
CA PRO A 378 -6.00 -28.40 -4.80
C PRO A 378 -6.71 -29.45 -5.67
N VAL A 379 -8.03 -29.49 -5.59
CA VAL A 379 -8.85 -30.38 -6.43
C VAL A 379 -9.05 -29.78 -7.83
N GLU A 380 -9.52 -30.61 -8.77
CA GLU A 380 -9.91 -30.14 -10.10
C GLU A 380 -10.93 -29.00 -10.01
N THR A 381 -10.84 -28.02 -10.92
CA THR A 381 -11.73 -26.85 -10.95
C THR A 381 -13.20 -27.25 -10.79
N LEU A 382 -13.83 -26.71 -9.76
CA LEU A 382 -15.25 -26.94 -9.49
C LEU A 382 -16.10 -26.01 -10.36
N THR A 383 -17.23 -26.53 -10.85
CA THR A 383 -18.27 -25.68 -11.44
C THR A 383 -18.93 -24.82 -10.36
N ALA A 384 -19.63 -23.75 -10.74
CA ALA A 384 -20.30 -22.87 -9.78
C ALA A 384 -21.27 -23.61 -8.84
N LEU A 385 -22.00 -24.62 -9.34
CA LEU A 385 -22.93 -25.40 -8.52
C LEU A 385 -22.20 -26.39 -7.61
N GLU A 386 -21.10 -26.99 -8.07
CA GLU A 386 -20.27 -27.89 -7.26
C GLU A 386 -19.62 -27.12 -6.10
N TYR A 387 -19.11 -25.92 -6.38
CA TYR A 387 -18.53 -25.05 -5.37
C TYR A 387 -19.57 -24.61 -4.32
N LYS A 388 -20.75 -24.15 -4.74
CA LYS A 388 -21.84 -23.82 -3.81
C LYS A 388 -22.24 -25.00 -2.92
N LEU A 389 -22.29 -26.20 -3.51
CA LEU A 389 -22.65 -27.41 -2.76
C LEU A 389 -21.59 -27.75 -1.70
N ILE A 390 -20.31 -27.79 -2.05
CA ILE A 390 -19.25 -28.11 -1.09
C ILE A 390 -19.11 -27.01 -0.04
N GLN A 391 -19.31 -25.74 -0.40
CA GLN A 391 -19.32 -24.62 0.54
C GLN A 391 -20.44 -24.75 1.58
N LEU A 392 -21.68 -25.03 1.15
CA LEU A 392 -22.82 -25.28 2.05
C LEU A 392 -22.53 -26.42 3.03
N LEU A 393 -22.03 -27.54 2.50
CA LEU A 393 -21.71 -28.74 3.26
C LEU A 393 -20.56 -28.50 4.24
N PHE A 394 -19.54 -27.73 3.83
CA PHE A 394 -18.38 -27.40 4.65
C PHE A 394 -18.71 -26.38 5.75
N GLN A 395 -19.64 -25.46 5.52
CA GLN A 395 -20.16 -24.59 6.59
C GLN A 395 -20.99 -25.37 7.62
N ASN A 396 -21.51 -26.54 7.23
CA ASN A 396 -22.35 -27.41 8.04
C ASN A 396 -21.70 -28.79 8.27
N GLN A 397 -20.38 -28.81 8.49
CA GLN A 397 -19.62 -30.04 8.74
C GLN A 397 -20.27 -30.93 9.79
N ASN A 398 -20.24 -32.24 9.54
CA ASN A 398 -20.81 -33.28 10.39
C ASN A 398 -22.33 -33.22 10.60
N LYS A 399 -23.04 -32.27 9.97
CA LYS A 399 -24.51 -32.18 9.97
C LYS A 399 -25.08 -32.76 8.68
N ILE A 400 -26.31 -33.26 8.76
CA ILE A 400 -27.07 -33.71 7.59
C ILE A 400 -27.70 -32.47 6.96
N ILE A 401 -27.42 -32.27 5.68
CA ILE A 401 -28.07 -31.26 4.85
C ILE A 401 -29.09 -31.97 3.98
N ASP A 402 -30.35 -31.58 4.12
CA ASP A 402 -31.45 -32.17 3.38
C ASP A 402 -31.56 -31.61 1.95
N LYS A 403 -32.47 -32.22 1.18
CA LYS A 403 -32.74 -31.82 -0.20
C LYS A 403 -33.13 -30.34 -0.30
N TYR A 404 -34.04 -29.90 0.58
CA TYR A 404 -34.61 -28.56 0.52
C TYR A 404 -33.52 -27.51 0.72
N GLN A 405 -32.63 -27.73 1.70
CA GLN A 405 -31.48 -26.87 1.97
C GLN A 405 -30.49 -26.84 0.80
N ILE A 406 -30.22 -27.99 0.18
CA ILE A 406 -29.35 -28.07 -1.01
C ILE A 406 -29.94 -27.27 -2.17
N VAL A 407 -31.21 -27.48 -2.50
CA VAL A 407 -31.85 -26.78 -3.63
C VAL A 407 -31.86 -25.28 -3.41
N THR A 408 -32.29 -24.87 -2.21
CA THR A 408 -32.39 -23.46 -1.81
C THR A 408 -31.04 -22.75 -1.92
N HIS A 409 -29.96 -23.36 -1.44
CA HIS A 409 -28.64 -22.70 -1.44
C HIS A 409 -27.92 -22.76 -2.80
N VAL A 410 -28.02 -23.90 -3.50
CA VAL A 410 -27.24 -24.13 -4.72
C VAL A 410 -27.91 -23.49 -5.94
N TRP A 411 -29.24 -23.63 -6.07
CA TRP A 411 -30.03 -23.11 -7.19
C TRP A 411 -30.89 -21.88 -6.84
N GLY A 412 -31.41 -21.80 -5.62
CA GLY A 412 -32.31 -20.72 -5.16
C GLY A 412 -33.72 -21.23 -4.84
N GLU A 413 -34.47 -20.48 -4.02
CA GLU A 413 -35.82 -20.88 -3.56
C GLU A 413 -36.81 -21.12 -4.71
N SER A 414 -36.70 -20.38 -5.82
CA SER A 414 -37.58 -20.54 -6.99
C SER A 414 -37.46 -21.91 -7.66
N TYR A 415 -36.44 -22.70 -7.34
CA TYR A 415 -36.13 -23.97 -7.99
C TYR A 415 -36.54 -25.21 -7.18
N ILE A 416 -37.22 -25.02 -6.03
CA ILE A 416 -37.62 -26.11 -5.13
C ILE A 416 -38.43 -27.20 -5.85
N ASP A 417 -39.36 -26.80 -6.72
CA ASP A 417 -40.23 -27.73 -7.46
C ASP A 417 -39.64 -28.18 -8.81
N GLU A 418 -38.55 -27.56 -9.26
CA GLU A 418 -37.91 -27.84 -10.56
C GLU A 418 -36.70 -28.77 -10.45
N VAL A 419 -36.09 -28.87 -9.27
CA VAL A 419 -34.90 -29.69 -9.03
C VAL A 419 -35.31 -31.04 -8.42
N ASP A 420 -35.23 -32.08 -9.26
CA ASP A 420 -35.45 -33.45 -8.85
C ASP A 420 -34.23 -34.07 -8.13
N ASP A 421 -34.45 -35.23 -7.51
CA ASP A 421 -33.41 -35.94 -6.76
C ASP A 421 -32.26 -36.37 -7.69
N ALA A 422 -32.58 -36.76 -8.92
CA ALA A 422 -31.59 -37.18 -9.92
C ALA A 422 -30.58 -36.07 -10.24
N ARG A 423 -31.01 -34.81 -10.30
CA ARG A 423 -30.13 -33.67 -10.55
C ARG A 423 -29.19 -33.40 -9.38
N ILE A 424 -29.66 -33.57 -8.15
CA ILE A 424 -28.84 -33.46 -6.93
C ILE A 424 -27.84 -34.61 -6.86
N GLU A 425 -28.28 -35.84 -7.12
CA GLU A 425 -27.43 -37.03 -7.17
C GLU A 425 -26.31 -36.88 -8.20
N LYS A 426 -26.63 -36.33 -9.38
CA LYS A 426 -25.63 -36.06 -10.42
C LYS A 426 -24.62 -35.00 -9.99
N LEU A 427 -25.07 -33.94 -9.30
CA LEU A 427 -24.19 -32.91 -8.76
C LEU A 427 -23.26 -33.49 -7.68
N VAL A 428 -23.81 -34.26 -6.75
CA VAL A 428 -23.04 -34.95 -5.70
C VAL A 428 -22.06 -35.95 -6.30
N SER A 429 -22.46 -36.72 -7.31
CA SER A 429 -21.60 -37.67 -8.00
C SER A 429 -20.40 -36.99 -8.66
N ARG A 430 -20.61 -35.84 -9.32
CA ARG A 430 -19.52 -35.07 -9.93
C ARG A 430 -18.60 -34.45 -8.89
N LEU A 431 -19.16 -33.95 -7.79
CA LEU A 431 -18.36 -33.42 -6.70
C LEU A 431 -17.49 -34.53 -6.07
N ARG A 432 -18.04 -35.73 -5.84
CA ARG A 432 -17.29 -36.90 -5.36
C ARG A 432 -16.14 -37.30 -6.28
N GLN A 433 -16.33 -37.24 -7.59
CA GLN A 433 -15.25 -37.51 -8.56
C GLN A 433 -14.03 -36.61 -8.38
N LYS A 434 -14.21 -35.42 -7.80
CA LYS A 434 -13.14 -34.43 -7.63
C LYS A 434 -12.56 -34.40 -6.22
N ILE A 435 -13.35 -34.76 -5.20
CA ILE A 435 -12.93 -34.63 -3.79
C ILE A 435 -12.64 -35.98 -3.10
N GLU A 436 -13.17 -37.09 -3.61
CA GLU A 436 -12.98 -38.41 -2.98
C GLU A 436 -11.78 -39.15 -3.58
N PRO A 437 -10.98 -39.87 -2.78
CA PRO A 437 -9.99 -40.81 -3.30
C PRO A 437 -10.62 -41.93 -4.13
N ASP A 438 -11.79 -42.42 -3.71
CA ASP A 438 -12.62 -43.36 -4.45
C ASP A 438 -14.10 -42.89 -4.42
N PRO A 439 -14.63 -42.36 -5.55
CA PRO A 439 -16.01 -41.90 -5.63
C PRO A 439 -17.06 -42.98 -5.38
N ALA A 440 -16.73 -44.26 -5.59
CA ALA A 440 -17.63 -45.39 -5.34
C ALA A 440 -17.70 -45.75 -3.84
N SER A 441 -16.70 -45.36 -3.05
CA SER A 441 -16.61 -45.56 -1.61
C SER A 441 -16.30 -44.22 -0.89
N PRO A 442 -17.25 -43.27 -0.90
CA PRO A 442 -17.00 -41.90 -0.45
C PRO A 442 -16.75 -41.83 1.05
N ARG A 443 -15.63 -41.20 1.45
CA ARG A 443 -15.26 -40.97 2.85
C ARG A 443 -15.71 -39.60 3.32
N PHE A 444 -15.62 -38.57 2.48
CA PHE A 444 -15.93 -37.20 2.87
C PHE A 444 -17.42 -36.89 2.73
N LEU A 445 -17.99 -37.06 1.54
CA LEU A 445 -19.36 -36.73 1.23
C LEU A 445 -20.25 -37.98 1.28
N THR A 446 -20.81 -38.23 2.46
CA THR A 446 -21.65 -39.42 2.74
C THR A 446 -23.13 -39.18 2.41
N THR A 447 -23.80 -40.19 1.86
CA THR A 447 -25.26 -40.17 1.67
C THR A 447 -25.94 -40.76 2.90
N VAL A 448 -26.87 -40.02 3.50
CA VAL A 448 -27.76 -40.52 4.56
C VAL A 448 -29.12 -40.82 3.94
N ARG A 449 -29.40 -42.10 3.68
CA ARG A 449 -30.60 -42.55 2.97
C ARG A 449 -31.87 -41.95 3.58
N GLY A 450 -32.71 -41.37 2.73
CA GLY A 450 -33.98 -40.73 3.10
C GLY A 450 -33.86 -39.41 3.87
N ARG A 451 -32.64 -38.88 4.09
CA ARG A 451 -32.41 -37.66 4.89
C ARG A 451 -31.57 -36.60 4.19
N GLY A 452 -30.63 -36.99 3.32
CA GLY A 452 -29.82 -36.05 2.55
C GLY A 452 -28.34 -36.44 2.54
N TYR A 453 -27.46 -35.43 2.59
CA TYR A 453 -26.01 -35.60 2.46
C TYR A 453 -25.29 -34.98 3.64
N ARG A 454 -24.14 -35.55 4.00
CA ARG A 454 -23.31 -35.07 5.09
C ARG A 454 -21.86 -35.09 4.70
N LEU A 455 -21.18 -33.98 4.94
CA LEU A 455 -19.73 -33.89 4.83
C LEU A 455 -19.10 -34.26 6.18
N VAL A 456 -18.23 -35.27 6.14
CA VAL A 456 -17.45 -35.76 7.28
C VAL A 456 -16.01 -35.35 7.03
N ILE A 457 -15.45 -34.59 7.95
CA ILE A 457 -14.05 -34.17 7.92
C ILE A 457 -13.42 -34.67 9.21
N GLU A 458 -12.44 -35.56 9.07
CA GLU A 458 -11.60 -36.03 10.17
C GLU A 458 -10.36 -35.16 10.29
#